data_AF-A0A1W1YNE4-F1
#
_entry.id   AF-A0A1W1YNE4-F1
#
_cell.length_a   1.000
_cell.length_b   1.000
_cell.length_c   1.000
_cell.angle_alpha   90.00
_cell.angle_beta   90.00
_cell.angle_gamma   90.00
#
_symmetry.space_group_name_H-M   'P 1'
#
loop_
_entity.id
_entity.type
_entity.pdbx_description
1 polymer ?
#
loop_
_entity_poly.entity_id
_entity_poly.type
_entity_poly.pdbx_seq_one_letter_code
_entity_poly.pdbx_strand_id
1 'polypeptide(L)'
;MTILRHEFHQQAEKAAKYPSPFSLRLTYAEKAQLLAEAGRKPLGVYIRERLFGQNAVPRKRQGNSPVKDHEALARVLAALGQSRLSSNLNQLAKAVNTGSLPVTPETEADLQQACRDISALRADLLRALGKNPGDGP
;
A
#
# COMPACT_ATOMS: atom_id res chain seq x y z
N MET A 1 -41.52 9.79 24.07
CA MET A 1 -41.14 10.80 23.04
C MET A 1 -39.64 11.00 23.15
N THR A 2 -38.85 10.14 22.52
CA THR A 2 -37.40 10.06 22.75
C THR A 2 -36.65 11.03 21.83
N ILE A 3 -35.93 11.93 22.48
CA ILE A 3 -34.92 12.87 21.98
C ILE A 3 -33.85 12.07 21.21
N LEU A 4 -33.29 12.65 20.12
CA LEU A 4 -31.87 12.51 19.68
C LEU A 4 -31.74 12.84 18.19
N ARG A 5 -31.73 14.13 17.82
CA ARG A 5 -31.10 14.58 16.57
C ARG A 5 -30.59 15.99 16.79
N HIS A 6 -29.26 16.17 16.76
CA HIS A 6 -28.57 17.32 16.17
C HIS A 6 -27.06 17.40 16.46
N GLU A 7 -26.39 16.34 16.91
CA GLU A 7 -24.92 16.35 17.11
C GLU A 7 -24.09 15.60 16.04
N PHE A 8 -24.65 15.28 14.86
CA PHE A 8 -23.88 14.62 13.80
C PHE A 8 -23.13 15.56 12.84
N HIS A 9 -23.41 16.87 12.87
CA HIS A 9 -22.91 17.80 11.84
C HIS A 9 -21.65 18.58 12.21
N GLN A 10 -21.17 18.54 13.46
CA GLN A 10 -20.01 19.36 13.86
C GLN A 10 -18.64 18.77 13.46
N GLN A 11 -18.54 17.49 13.10
CA GLN A 11 -17.25 16.87 12.76
C GLN A 11 -16.85 16.94 11.27
N ALA A 12 -17.61 17.66 10.43
CA ALA A 12 -17.41 17.68 8.97
C ALA A 12 -16.85 19.00 8.40
N GLU A 13 -16.36 19.93 9.21
CA GLU A 13 -15.67 21.14 8.71
C GLU A 13 -14.21 20.88 8.33
N LYS A 14 -13.93 19.78 7.63
CA LYS A 14 -12.69 19.68 6.86
C LYS A 14 -12.94 20.35 5.52
N ALA A 15 -12.24 21.45 5.24
CA ALA A 15 -12.29 22.14 3.95
C ALA A 15 -12.11 21.11 2.81
N ALA A 16 -13.18 20.86 2.06
CA ALA A 16 -13.15 19.89 0.98
C ALA A 16 -12.14 20.36 -0.08
N LYS A 17 -11.20 19.51 -0.47
CA LYS A 17 -10.19 19.79 -1.51
C LYS A 17 -10.81 20.16 -2.87
N TYR A 18 -12.11 19.92 -3.05
CA TYR A 18 -12.86 20.18 -4.26
C TYR A 18 -14.25 20.76 -3.91
N PRO A 19 -14.84 21.58 -4.79
CA PRO A 19 -16.23 22.00 -4.63
C PRO A 19 -17.17 20.78 -4.63
N SER A 20 -18.38 20.99 -4.10
CA SER A 20 -19.43 19.97 -4.12
C SER A 20 -19.67 19.44 -5.54
N PRO A 21 -20.01 18.15 -5.70
CA PRO A 21 -20.28 17.58 -7.02
C PRO A 21 -21.42 18.31 -7.74
N PHE A 22 -21.26 18.51 -9.05
CA PHE A 22 -22.33 19.02 -9.91
C PHE A 22 -23.35 17.91 -10.19
N SER A 23 -24.62 18.18 -9.86
CA SER A 23 -25.75 17.28 -10.09
C SER A 23 -26.43 17.64 -11.41
N LEU A 24 -26.46 16.72 -12.38
CA LEU A 24 -27.18 16.89 -13.64
C LEU A 24 -28.38 15.93 -13.69
N ARG A 25 -29.59 16.45 -13.91
CA ARG A 25 -30.75 15.61 -14.20
C ARG A 25 -30.70 15.18 -15.66
N LEU A 26 -30.86 13.88 -15.89
CA LEU A 26 -30.91 13.27 -17.21
C LEU A 26 -32.17 12.43 -17.30
N THR A 27 -32.86 12.50 -18.43
CA THR A 27 -33.87 11.52 -18.80
C THR A 27 -33.20 10.16 -19.05
N TYR A 28 -34.01 9.09 -19.07
CA TYR A 28 -33.50 7.74 -19.36
C TYR A 28 -32.85 7.65 -20.74
N ALA A 29 -33.44 8.32 -21.75
CA ALA A 29 -32.92 8.33 -23.11
C ALA A 29 -31.55 9.02 -23.18
N GLU A 30 -31.42 10.21 -22.59
CA GLU A 30 -30.15 10.95 -22.57
C GLU A 30 -29.07 10.17 -21.82
N LYS A 31 -29.40 9.55 -20.69
CA LYS A 31 -28.46 8.73 -19.94
C LYS A 31 -28.01 7.50 -20.74
N ALA A 32 -28.92 6.84 -21.44
CA ALA A 32 -28.62 5.68 -22.27
C ALA A 32 -27.68 6.06 -23.43
N GLN A 33 -27.95 7.19 -24.09
CA GLN A 33 -27.09 7.71 -25.15
C GLN A 33 -25.67 7.99 -24.61
N LEU A 34 -25.54 8.70 -23.49
CA LEU A 34 -24.23 8.99 -22.91
C LEU A 34 -23.47 7.72 -22.46
N LEU A 35 -24.18 6.69 -21.99
CA LEU A 35 -23.56 5.40 -21.65
C LEU A 35 -23.07 4.66 -22.90
N ALA A 36 -23.84 4.69 -23.99
CA ALA A 36 -23.44 4.10 -25.26
C ALA A 36 -22.20 4.81 -25.84
N GLU A 37 -22.20 6.14 -25.82
CA GLU A 37 -21.06 6.94 -26.28
C GLU A 37 -19.82 6.78 -25.37
N ALA A 38 -20.00 6.59 -24.06
CA ALA A 38 -18.91 6.37 -23.11
C ALA A 38 -18.20 5.02 -23.30
N GLY A 39 -18.90 4.02 -23.83
CA GLY A 39 -18.38 2.67 -24.04
C GLY A 39 -17.85 2.05 -22.74
N ARG A 40 -16.53 1.83 -22.66
CA ARG A 40 -15.86 1.25 -21.47
C ARG A 40 -15.45 2.29 -20.43
N LYS A 41 -15.60 3.60 -20.71
CA LYS A 41 -15.21 4.66 -19.77
C LYS A 41 -16.33 4.89 -18.75
N PRO A 42 -15.99 5.18 -17.47
CA PRO A 42 -16.99 5.64 -16.51
C PRO A 42 -17.68 6.91 -16.99
N LEU A 43 -19.00 6.99 -16.85
CA LEU A 43 -19.84 8.08 -17.36
C LEU A 43 -19.32 9.48 -16.96
N GLY A 44 -18.92 9.66 -15.70
CA GLY A 44 -18.39 10.95 -15.23
C GLY A 44 -17.03 11.34 -15.83
N VAL A 45 -16.20 10.35 -16.22
CA VAL A 45 -14.95 10.62 -16.94
C VAL A 45 -15.27 11.05 -18.36
N TYR A 46 -16.15 10.32 -19.03
CA TYR A 46 -16.59 10.62 -20.39
C TYR A 46 -17.23 12.03 -20.50
N ILE A 47 -18.17 12.36 -19.62
CA ILE A 47 -18.82 13.69 -19.59
C ILE A 47 -17.77 14.79 -19.39
N ARG A 48 -16.80 14.57 -18.49
CA ARG A 48 -15.75 15.55 -18.22
C ARG A 48 -14.80 15.74 -19.41
N GLU A 49 -14.43 14.66 -20.10
CA GLU A 49 -13.64 14.73 -21.34
C GLU A 49 -14.39 15.50 -22.43
N ARG A 50 -15.70 15.29 -22.58
CA ARG A 50 -16.52 16.03 -23.55
C ARG A 50 -16.62 17.52 -23.22
N LEU A 51 -16.72 17.88 -21.94
CA LEU A 51 -16.85 19.28 -21.49
C LEU A 51 -15.53 20.07 -21.50
N PHE A 52 -14.42 19.43 -21.10
CA PHE A 52 -13.14 20.13 -20.91
C PHE A 52 -12.05 19.71 -21.91
N GLY A 53 -12.32 18.75 -22.80
CA GLY A 53 -11.40 18.32 -23.86
C GLY A 53 -10.03 17.89 -23.32
N GLN A 54 -8.97 18.34 -24.00
CA GLN A 54 -7.57 18.08 -23.62
C GLN A 54 -7.15 18.77 -22.31
N ASN A 55 -7.92 19.76 -21.84
CA ASN A 55 -7.68 20.47 -20.59
C ASN A 55 -8.30 19.78 -19.37
N ALA A 56 -8.97 18.64 -19.56
CA ALA A 56 -9.49 17.82 -18.48
C ALA A 56 -8.35 17.20 -17.68
N VAL A 57 -7.82 17.89 -16.66
CA VAL A 57 -6.79 17.35 -15.77
C VAL A 57 -7.28 16.01 -15.21
N PRO A 58 -6.60 14.88 -15.50
CA PRO A 58 -6.98 13.58 -15.00
C PRO A 58 -7.05 13.64 -13.47
N ARG A 59 -8.15 13.18 -12.88
CA ARG A 59 -8.17 12.97 -11.43
C ARG A 59 -7.08 11.95 -11.17
N LYS A 60 -6.05 12.29 -10.35
CA LYS A 60 -5.09 11.29 -9.87
C LYS A 60 -5.90 10.14 -9.30
N ARG A 61 -6.00 9.03 -10.03
CA ARG A 61 -6.34 7.76 -9.42
C ARG A 61 -5.19 7.53 -8.47
N GLN A 62 -5.42 7.61 -7.16
CA GLN A 62 -4.62 6.79 -6.26
C GLN A 62 -4.88 5.37 -6.74
N GLY A 63 -3.99 4.90 -7.61
CA GLY A 63 -4.04 3.55 -8.10
C GLY A 63 -3.78 2.66 -6.90
N ASN A 64 -4.85 2.15 -6.29
CA ASN A 64 -4.81 0.83 -5.70
C ASN A 64 -4.63 -0.13 -6.89
N SER A 65 -3.42 -0.23 -7.42
CA SER A 65 -3.06 -1.38 -8.21
C SER A 65 -2.75 -2.49 -7.21
N PRO A 66 -3.54 -3.58 -7.15
CA PRO A 66 -2.98 -4.82 -6.66
C PRO A 66 -2.02 -5.27 -7.75
N VAL A 67 -0.77 -4.81 -7.66
CA VAL A 67 0.31 -5.46 -8.40
C VAL A 67 0.30 -6.88 -7.87
N LYS A 68 0.06 -7.85 -8.74
CA LYS A 68 -0.13 -9.29 -8.45
C LYS A 68 0.91 -9.86 -7.46
N ASP A 69 2.03 -9.18 -7.29
CA ASP A 69 3.14 -9.56 -6.43
C ASP A 69 2.97 -9.24 -4.94
N HIS A 70 1.98 -8.44 -4.50
CA HIS A 70 1.86 -8.14 -3.06
C HIS A 70 1.59 -9.40 -2.22
N GLU A 71 0.82 -10.35 -2.74
CA GLU A 71 0.52 -11.59 -2.02
C GLU A 71 1.73 -12.54 -1.99
N ALA A 72 2.46 -12.63 -3.10
CA ALA A 72 3.69 -13.42 -3.17
C ALA A 72 4.80 -12.82 -2.29
N LEU A 73 5.00 -11.50 -2.33
CA LEU A 73 5.94 -10.78 -1.49
C LEU A 73 5.55 -10.86 0.00
N ALA A 74 4.25 -10.78 0.32
CA ALA A 74 3.78 -10.96 1.69
C ALA A 74 4.02 -12.39 2.21
N ARG A 75 3.82 -13.42 1.36
CA ARG A 75 4.16 -14.81 1.72
C ARG A 75 5.65 -14.99 1.97
N VAL A 76 6.51 -14.42 1.12
CA VAL A 76 7.96 -14.46 1.31
C VAL A 76 8.37 -13.75 2.60
N LEU A 77 7.81 -12.56 2.88
CA LEU A 77 8.05 -11.86 4.15
C LEU A 77 7.55 -12.62 5.37
N ALA A 78 6.38 -13.26 5.29
CA ALA A 78 5.85 -14.08 6.37
C ALA A 78 6.74 -15.30 6.63
N ALA A 79 7.15 -16.02 5.58
CA ALA A 79 8.09 -17.14 5.70
C ALA A 79 9.43 -16.70 6.28
N LEU A 80 9.94 -15.52 5.89
CA LEU A 80 11.16 -14.94 6.44
C LEU A 80 10.99 -14.58 7.92
N GLY A 81 9.85 -14.05 8.34
CA GLY A 81 9.53 -13.84 9.76
C GLY A 81 9.46 -15.14 10.57
N GLN A 82 8.91 -16.21 9.99
CA GLN A 82 8.79 -17.53 10.63
C GLN A 82 10.11 -18.32 10.68
N SER A 83 11.08 -17.98 9.83
CA SER A 83 12.38 -18.69 9.74
C SER A 83 13.25 -18.62 10.99
N ARG A 84 12.90 -17.76 11.97
CA ARG A 84 13.66 -17.52 13.21
C ARG A 84 15.14 -17.17 12.97
N LEU A 85 15.49 -16.64 11.79
CA LEU A 85 16.87 -16.33 11.40
C LEU A 85 17.60 -15.45 12.42
N SER A 86 16.92 -14.44 12.98
CA SER A 86 17.47 -13.57 14.02
C SER A 86 17.80 -14.31 15.32
N SER A 87 16.95 -15.24 15.74
CA SER A 87 17.17 -16.07 16.93
C SER A 87 18.35 -17.02 16.73
N ASN A 88 18.43 -17.66 15.55
CA ASN A 88 19.50 -18.59 15.22
C ASN A 88 20.86 -17.87 15.08
N LEU A 89 20.87 -16.68 14.49
CA LEU A 89 22.06 -15.83 14.43
C LEU A 89 22.53 -15.39 15.81
N ASN A 90 21.60 -15.03 16.70
CA ASN A 90 21.94 -14.67 18.07
C ASN A 90 22.51 -15.86 18.86
N GLN A 91 22.01 -17.08 18.61
CA GLN A 91 22.56 -18.31 19.20
C GLN A 91 23.98 -18.59 18.69
N LEU A 92 24.23 -18.41 17.39
CA LEU A 92 25.57 -18.54 16.82
C LEU A 92 26.53 -17.50 17.42
N ALA A 93 26.16 -16.23 17.43
CA ALA A 93 26.95 -15.16 18.04
C ALA A 93 27.26 -15.43 19.53
N LYS A 94 26.30 -16.00 20.27
CA LYS A 94 26.51 -16.41 21.66
C LYS A 94 27.48 -17.59 21.76
N ALA A 95 27.37 -18.60 20.90
CA ALA A 95 28.27 -19.75 20.87
C ALA A 95 29.71 -19.37 20.48
N VAL A 96 29.87 -18.37 19.59
CA VAL A 96 31.15 -17.74 19.25
C VAL A 96 31.74 -17.06 20.49
N ASN A 97 30.99 -16.16 21.12
CA ASN A 97 31.45 -15.40 22.30
C ASN A 97 31.78 -16.27 23.50
N THR A 98 31.11 -17.42 23.68
CA THR A 98 31.40 -18.37 24.77
C THR A 98 32.54 -19.33 24.43
N GLY A 99 33.17 -19.21 23.26
CA GLY A 99 34.24 -20.10 22.79
C GLY A 99 33.78 -21.54 22.53
N SER A 100 32.46 -21.76 22.44
CA SER A 100 31.86 -23.09 22.24
C SER A 100 31.78 -23.48 20.77
N LEU A 101 32.03 -22.53 19.87
CA LEU A 101 32.13 -22.73 18.44
C LEU A 101 33.54 -22.30 18.01
N PRO A 102 34.37 -23.15 17.40
CA PRO A 102 35.62 -22.71 16.78
C PRO A 102 35.28 -21.97 15.49
N VAL A 103 35.45 -20.66 15.51
CA VAL A 103 35.10 -19.75 14.40
C VAL A 103 36.37 -19.01 14.04
N THR A 104 36.81 -19.14 12.80
CA THR A 104 37.90 -18.33 12.27
C THR A 104 37.41 -16.91 12.04
N PRO A 105 38.30 -15.89 12.05
CA PRO A 105 37.93 -14.51 11.74
C PRO A 105 37.21 -14.37 10.38
N GLU A 106 37.55 -15.23 9.41
CA GLU A 106 36.89 -15.31 8.11
C GLU A 106 35.44 -15.76 8.25
N THR A 107 35.18 -16.84 8.99
CA THR A 107 33.82 -17.32 9.22
C THR A 107 32.97 -16.35 10.04
N GLU A 108 33.57 -15.56 10.94
CA GLU A 108 32.87 -14.48 11.64
C GLU A 108 32.45 -13.36 10.67
N ALA A 109 33.35 -12.94 9.79
CA ALA A 109 33.07 -11.93 8.77
C ALA A 109 31.96 -12.37 7.80
N ASP A 110 31.99 -13.63 7.37
CA ASP A 110 30.97 -14.21 6.49
C ASP A 110 29.58 -14.24 7.16
N LEU A 111 29.53 -14.57 8.46
CA LEU A 111 28.28 -14.54 9.23
C LEU A 111 27.74 -13.11 9.38
N GLN A 112 28.59 -12.14 9.70
CA GLN A 112 28.18 -10.73 9.77
C GLN A 112 27.68 -10.23 8.40
N GLN A 113 28.30 -10.65 7.30
CA GLN A 113 27.86 -10.31 5.96
C GLN A 113 26.48 -10.91 5.66
N ALA A 114 26.27 -12.19 5.94
CA ALA A 114 24.97 -12.85 5.77
C ALA A 114 23.84 -12.16 6.56
N CYS A 115 24.12 -11.71 7.80
CA CYS A 115 23.17 -10.92 8.59
C CYS A 115 22.74 -9.62 7.88
N ARG A 116 23.72 -8.91 7.31
CA ARG A 116 23.48 -7.66 6.59
C ARG A 116 22.66 -7.89 5.34
N ASP A 117 22.98 -8.93 4.58
CA ASP A 117 22.26 -9.28 3.34
C ASP A 117 20.80 -9.65 3.62
N ILE A 118 20.54 -10.43 4.66
CA ILE A 118 19.16 -10.77 5.10
C ILE A 118 18.39 -9.52 5.52
N SER A 119 19.05 -8.60 6.24
CA SER A 119 18.43 -7.34 6.68
C SER A 119 18.08 -6.43 5.50
N ALA A 120 18.96 -6.33 4.51
CA ALA A 120 18.72 -5.59 3.27
C ALA A 120 17.56 -6.20 2.47
N LEU A 121 17.55 -7.53 2.30
CA LEU A 121 16.48 -8.25 1.62
C LEU A 121 15.13 -8.00 2.30
N ARG A 122 15.07 -8.04 3.64
CA ARG A 122 13.84 -7.72 4.39
C ARG A 122 13.37 -6.29 4.12
N ALA A 123 14.27 -5.31 4.09
CA ALA A 123 13.94 -3.92 3.84
C ALA A 123 13.40 -3.70 2.42
N ASP A 124 14.00 -4.34 1.43
CA ASP A 124 13.56 -4.27 0.03
C ASP A 124 12.18 -4.89 -0.17
N LEU A 125 11.90 -6.02 0.49
CA LEU A 125 10.58 -6.64 0.46
C LEU A 125 9.51 -5.74 1.11
N LEU A 126 9.81 -5.08 2.24
CA LEU A 126 8.87 -4.15 2.89
C LEU A 126 8.59 -2.94 2.00
N ARG A 127 9.62 -2.40 1.35
CA ARG A 127 9.48 -1.29 0.39
C ARG A 127 8.64 -1.69 -0.81
N ALA A 128 8.84 -2.90 -1.35
CA ALA A 128 8.05 -3.43 -2.46
C ALA A 128 6.57 -3.62 -2.10
N LEU A 129 6.26 -3.86 -0.82
CA LEU A 129 4.90 -3.90 -0.28
C LEU A 129 4.33 -2.53 0.12
N GLY A 130 5.08 -1.45 -0.06
CA GLY A 130 4.66 -0.10 0.35
C GLY A 130 4.60 0.11 1.87
N LYS A 131 5.32 -0.70 2.66
CA LYS A 131 5.42 -0.55 4.12
C LYS A 131 6.76 0.08 4.52
N ASN A 132 6.75 0.94 5.54
CA ASN A 132 7.97 1.49 6.09
C ASN A 132 8.61 0.51 7.08
N PRO A 133 9.96 0.41 7.14
CA PRO A 133 10.67 -0.53 8.02
C PRO A 133 10.55 -0.24 9.54
N GLY A 134 9.65 0.65 9.96
CA GLY A 134 9.32 0.94 11.35
C GLY A 134 7.87 0.57 11.75
N ASP A 135 7.02 0.17 10.80
CA ASP A 135 5.67 -0.33 11.09
C ASP A 135 5.77 -1.82 11.44
N GLY A 136 6.32 -2.10 12.62
CA GLY A 136 6.09 -3.39 13.29
C GLY A 136 4.62 -3.53 13.72
N PRO A 137 4.16 -4.75 14.07
CA PRO A 137 2.85 -4.93 14.67
C PRO A 137 2.69 -4.18 16.01
#